data_AF-A0A3C1AAT8-F1
#
_entry.id   AF-A0A3C1AAT8-F1
#
_cell.length_a   1.000
_cell.length_b   1.000
_cell.length_c   1.000
_cell.angle_alpha   90.00
_cell.angle_beta   90.00
_cell.angle_gamma   90.00
#
_symmetry.space_group_name_H-M   'P 1'
#
loop_
_entity.id
_entity.type
_entity.pdbx_description
1 polymer ?
#
loop_
_entity_poly.entity_id
_entity_poly.type
_entity_poly.pdbx_seq_one_letter_code
_entity_poly.pdbx_strand_id
1 'polypeptide(L)'
;MIISACKDSPSPKEYYDQILEKQNTLADVIFDINRYLEHADTVGLMQVYNNSLEYAKNSYAEIEKLGAYDQDTVLLNATLSLLMVYREVLENEIWEMITIVKKPG
;
A
#
# COMPACT_ATOMS: atom_id res chain seq x y z
N MET A 1 -13.53 -37.31 10.15
CA MET A 1 -12.08 -37.11 10.34
C MET A 1 -11.73 -35.87 9.55
N ILE A 2 -11.77 -34.70 10.19
CA ILE A 2 -11.44 -33.43 9.54
C ILE A 2 -9.92 -33.33 9.62
N ILE A 3 -9.26 -33.56 8.47
CA ILE A 3 -7.85 -33.25 8.31
C ILE A 3 -7.78 -31.73 8.34
N SER A 4 -7.63 -31.18 9.55
CA SER A 4 -7.37 -29.77 9.75
C SER A 4 -6.04 -29.52 9.09
N ALA A 5 -6.07 -28.93 7.89
CA ALA A 5 -4.87 -28.41 7.26
C ALA A 5 -4.30 -27.39 8.26
N CYS A 6 -3.22 -27.77 8.95
CA CYS A 6 -2.33 -26.80 9.57
C CYS A 6 -1.83 -25.94 8.42
N LYS A 7 -2.50 -24.81 8.17
CA LYS A 7 -1.90 -23.72 7.41
C LYS A 7 -0.63 -23.39 8.19
N ASP A 8 0.53 -23.62 7.58
CA ASP A 8 1.80 -23.13 8.06
C ASP A 8 1.62 -21.65 8.37
N SER A 9 1.44 -21.35 9.65
CA SER A 9 1.28 -19.99 10.10
C SER A 9 2.66 -19.37 9.99
N PRO A 10 2.82 -18.22 9.31
CA PRO A 10 4.12 -17.60 9.13
C PRO A 10 4.78 -17.45 10.49
N SER A 11 6.10 -17.62 10.54
CA SER A 11 6.85 -17.31 11.76
C SER A 11 6.61 -15.85 12.14
N PRO A 12 6.74 -15.46 13.42
CA PRO A 12 6.52 -14.08 13.83
C PRO A 12 7.34 -13.10 12.98
N LYS A 13 8.60 -13.46 12.68
CA LYS A 13 9.47 -12.66 11.82
C LYS A 13 8.88 -12.48 10.42
N GLU A 14 8.46 -13.55 9.76
CA GLU A 14 7.87 -13.47 8.42
C GLU A 14 6.57 -12.66 8.41
N TYR A 15 5.78 -12.71 9.49
CA TYR A 15 4.59 -11.87 9.65
C TYR A 15 4.94 -10.39 9.72
N TYR A 16 5.89 -10.01 10.58
CA TYR A 16 6.32 -8.61 10.73
C TYR A 16 7.04 -8.09 9.48
N ASP A 17 7.91 -8.89 8.86
CA ASP A 17 8.65 -8.51 7.66
C ASP A 17 7.69 -8.18 6.51
N GLN A 18 6.64 -8.99 6.29
CA GLN A 18 5.61 -8.73 5.28
C GLN A 18 4.85 -7.42 5.52
N ILE A 19 4.54 -7.11 6.78
CA ILE A 19 3.87 -5.86 7.14
C ILE A 19 4.79 -4.66 6.88
N LEU A 20 6.04 -4.74 7.35
CA LEU A 20 7.03 -3.67 7.21
C LEU A 20 7.35 -3.38 5.74
N GLU A 21 7.54 -4.42 4.92
CA GLU A 21 7.82 -4.27 3.50
C GLU A 21 6.72 -3.46 2.79
N LYS A 22 5.45 -3.78 3.07
CA LYS A 22 4.30 -3.09 2.48
C LYS A 22 4.19 -1.63 2.91
N GLN A 23 4.42 -1.37 4.19
CA GLN A 23 4.40 -0.01 4.72
C GLN A 23 5.53 0.85 4.14
N ASN A 24 6.75 0.31 4.08
CA ASN A 24 7.91 1.02 3.55
C ASN A 24 7.75 1.31 2.05
N THR A 25 7.29 0.32 1.27
CA THR A 25 7.05 0.49 -0.17
C THR A 25 6.06 1.61 -0.46
N LEU A 26 4.97 1.71 0.32
CA LEU A 26 3.99 2.78 0.15
C LEU A 26 4.49 4.15 0.61
N ALA A 27 5.33 4.21 1.64
CA ALA A 27 5.97 5.45 2.05
C ALA A 27 6.93 5.97 0.95
N ASP A 28 7.76 5.09 0.39
CA ASP A 28 8.74 5.43 -0.66
C ASP A 28 8.05 5.97 -1.93
N VAL A 29 6.90 5.39 -2.28
CA VAL A 29 6.07 5.83 -3.40
C VAL A 29 5.67 7.31 -3.31
N ILE A 30 5.37 7.82 -2.11
CA ILE A 30 4.97 9.23 -1.96
C ILE A 30 6.13 10.15 -2.32
N PHE A 31 7.37 9.78 -1.98
CA PHE A 31 8.56 10.52 -2.38
C PHE A 31 8.81 10.45 -3.89
N ASP A 32 8.60 9.28 -4.51
CA ASP A 32 8.72 9.15 -5.97
C ASP A 32 7.70 10.03 -6.70
N ILE A 33 6.44 10.03 -6.26
CA ILE A 33 5.38 10.89 -6.80
C ILE A 33 5.77 12.37 -6.71
N ASN A 34 6.28 12.80 -5.55
CA ASN A 34 6.73 14.18 -5.36
C ASN A 34 7.84 14.55 -6.36
N ARG A 35 8.82 13.67 -6.56
CA ARG A 35 9.91 13.89 -7.54
C ARG A 35 9.38 14.05 -8.98
N TYR A 36 8.42 13.22 -9.40
CA TYR A 36 7.86 13.34 -10.75
C TYR A 36 7.01 14.60 -10.94
N LEU A 37 6.31 15.05 -9.89
CA LEU A 37 5.58 16.32 -9.88
C LEU A 37 6.53 17.52 -10.03
N GLU A 38 7.65 17.54 -9.30
CA GLU A 38 8.67 18.60 -9.38
C GLU A 38 9.26 18.76 -10.79
N HIS A 39 9.37 17.67 -11.55
CA HIS A 39 9.91 17.68 -12.91
C HIS A 39 8.84 17.78 -14.02
N ALA A 40 7.56 17.92 -13.65
CA ALA A 40 6.43 17.93 -14.59
C ALA A 40 6.41 16.74 -15.58
N ASP A 41 7.00 15.61 -15.20
CA ASP A 41 6.98 14.37 -16.00
C ASP A 41 5.65 13.65 -15.82
N THR A 42 4.67 14.08 -16.60
CA THR A 42 3.29 13.55 -16.53
C THR A 42 3.16 12.08 -16.89
N VAL A 43 4.11 11.52 -17.67
CA VAL A 43 4.09 10.10 -18.06
C VAL A 43 4.62 9.26 -16.91
N GLY A 44 5.81 9.59 -16.39
CA GLY A 44 6.39 8.91 -15.22
C GLY A 44 5.48 9.01 -14.00
N LEU A 45 4.89 10.17 -13.77
CA LEU A 45 3.92 10.41 -12.70
C LEU A 45 2.69 9.49 -12.80
N MET A 46 2.09 9.36 -13.98
CA MET A 46 0.94 8.47 -14.18
C MET A 46 1.29 7.00 -13.99
N GLN A 47 2.48 6.59 -14.42
CA GLN A 47 2.94 5.21 -14.25
C GLN A 47 3.14 4.87 -12.78
N VAL A 48 3.85 5.72 -12.03
CA VAL A 48 4.05 5.53 -10.59
C VAL A 48 2.70 5.54 -9.87
N TYR A 49 1.85 6.54 -10.13
CA TYR A 49 0.51 6.62 -9.53
C TYR A 49 -0.30 5.32 -9.69
N ASN A 50 -0.41 4.81 -10.93
CA ASN A 50 -1.20 3.60 -11.19
C ASN A 50 -0.62 2.38 -10.46
N ASN A 51 0.69 2.18 -10.54
CA ASN A 51 1.38 1.06 -9.89
C ASN A 51 1.20 1.11 -8.36
N SER A 52 1.33 2.30 -7.79
CA SER A 52 1.19 2.55 -6.37
C SER A 52 -0.23 2.31 -5.87
N LEU A 53 -1.22 2.75 -6.64
CA LEU A 53 -2.63 2.53 -6.31
C LEU A 53 -2.98 1.04 -6.34
N GLU A 54 -2.48 0.32 -7.35
CA GLU A 54 -2.63 -1.14 -7.43
C GLU A 54 -1.93 -1.84 -6.26
N TYR A 55 -0.69 -1.44 -5.94
CA TYR A 55 0.06 -2.00 -4.82
C TYR A 55 -0.66 -1.78 -3.48
N ALA A 56 -1.22 -0.59 -3.24
CA ALA A 56 -2.00 -0.29 -2.03
C ALA A 56 -3.23 -1.20 -1.90
N LYS A 57 -3.98 -1.38 -3.01
CA LYS A 57 -5.16 -2.26 -3.07
C LYS A 57 -4.82 -3.72 -2.80
N ASN A 58 -3.77 -4.22 -3.46
CA ASN A 58 -3.33 -5.61 -3.30
C ASN A 58 -2.77 -5.86 -1.90
N SER A 59 -1.96 -4.93 -1.37
CA SER A 59 -1.38 -5.02 -0.02
C SER A 59 -2.46 -5.04 1.06
N TYR A 60 -3.52 -4.25 0.93
CA TYR A 60 -4.65 -4.30 1.86
C TYR A 60 -5.29 -5.69 1.86
N ALA A 61 -5.64 -6.21 0.68
CA ALA A 61 -6.28 -7.52 0.55
C ALA A 61 -5.39 -8.68 1.04
N GLU A 62 -4.08 -8.56 0.87
CA GLU A 62 -3.11 -9.56 1.35
C GLU A 62 -2.99 -9.54 2.88
N ILE A 63 -2.87 -8.36 3.50
CA ILE A 63 -2.83 -8.23 4.96
C ILE A 63 -4.15 -8.65 5.61
N GLU A 64 -5.29 -8.31 5.00
CA GLU A 64 -6.61 -8.75 5.48
C GLU A 64 -6.72 -10.29 5.48
N LYS A 65 -6.20 -10.95 4.44
CA LYS A 65 -6.16 -12.43 4.34
C LYS A 65 -5.15 -13.07 5.28
N LEU A 66 -4.03 -12.39 5.56
CA LEU A 66 -2.99 -12.85 6.49
C LEU A 66 -3.56 -12.99 7.90
N GLY A 67 -4.43 -12.06 8.30
CA GLY A 67 -5.10 -12.08 9.59
C GLY A 67 -4.18 -11.71 10.76
N ALA A 68 -4.67 -11.92 11.97
CA ALA A 68 -3.96 -11.60 13.19
C ALA A 68 -2.94 -12.70 13.53
N TYR A 69 -1.72 -12.32 13.88
CA TYR A 69 -0.73 -13.24 14.43
C TYR A 69 -1.03 -13.46 15.92
N ASP A 70 -1.14 -14.73 16.36
CA ASP A 70 -1.47 -15.10 17.73
C ASP A 70 -2.68 -14.37 18.34
N GLN A 71 -3.68 -14.06 17.50
CA GLN A 71 -4.89 -13.29 17.85
C GLN A 71 -4.64 -11.81 18.23
N ASP A 72 -3.42 -11.30 18.10
CA ASP A 72 -3.13 -9.88 18.25
C ASP A 72 -3.63 -9.11 17.03
N THR A 73 -4.66 -8.31 17.24
CA THR A 73 -5.30 -7.51 16.19
C THR A 73 -4.80 -6.07 16.14
N VAL A 74 -3.97 -5.63 17.10
CA VAL A 74 -3.55 -4.23 17.19
C VAL A 74 -2.70 -3.85 15.99
N LEU A 75 -1.66 -4.62 15.70
CA LEU A 75 -0.79 -4.36 14.55
C LEU A 75 -1.53 -4.57 13.22
N LEU A 76 -2.37 -5.60 13.12
CA LEU A 76 -3.19 -5.85 11.95
C LEU A 76 -4.07 -4.64 11.62
N ASN A 77 -4.85 -4.18 12.59
CA ASN A 77 -5.80 -3.08 12.40
C ASN A 77 -5.07 -1.76 12.13
N ALA A 78 -3.94 -1.50 12.80
CA ALA A 78 -3.11 -0.33 12.52
C ALA A 78 -2.56 -0.36 11.09
N THR A 79 -2.10 -1.53 10.63
CA THR A 79 -1.59 -1.71 9.27
C THR A 79 -2.69 -1.51 8.23
N LEU A 80 -3.85 -2.15 8.39
CA LEU A 80 -4.98 -1.99 7.48
C LEU A 80 -5.45 -0.54 7.40
N SER A 81 -5.49 0.16 8.54
CA SER A 81 -5.83 1.58 8.59
C SER A 81 -4.82 2.43 7.82
N LEU A 82 -3.52 2.18 8.00
CA LEU A 82 -2.45 2.88 7.30
C LEU A 82 -2.52 2.65 5.77
N LEU A 83 -2.73 1.41 5.34
CA LEU A 83 -2.89 1.07 3.92
C LEU A 83 -4.11 1.78 3.30
N MET A 84 -5.20 1.89 4.05
CA MET A 84 -6.38 2.65 3.61
C MET A 84 -6.06 4.13 3.45
N VAL A 85 -5.37 4.74 4.42
CA VAL A 85 -4.95 6.15 4.34
C VAL A 85 -4.08 6.42 3.12
N TYR A 86 -3.07 5.57 2.85
CA TYR A 86 -2.25 5.73 1.64
C TYR A 86 -3.09 5.64 0.36
N ARG A 87 -4.04 4.70 0.32
CA ARG A 87 -4.94 4.58 -0.82
C ARG A 87 -5.81 5.83 -1.00
N GLU A 88 -6.36 6.39 0.08
CA GLU A 88 -7.18 7.60 0.04
C GLU A 88 -6.37 8.82 -0.44
N VAL A 89 -5.13 8.97 0.03
CA VAL A 89 -4.21 10.03 -0.42
C VAL A 89 -3.92 9.89 -1.91
N LEU A 90 -3.68 8.67 -2.39
CA LEU A 90 -3.49 8.42 -3.83
C LEU A 90 -4.76 8.78 -4.62
N GLU A 91 -5.92 8.19 -4.26
CA GLU A 91 -7.16 8.32 -5.03
C GLU A 91 -7.71 9.77 -5.05
N ASN A 92 -7.49 10.54 -3.99
CA ASN A 92 -8.04 11.89 -3.87
C ASN A 92 -6.97 12.96 -4.13
N GLU A 93 -5.94 13.04 -3.29
CA GLU A 93 -5.01 14.18 -3.29
C GLU A 93 -4.05 14.13 -4.48
N ILE A 94 -3.38 12.98 -4.68
CA ILE A 94 -2.41 12.84 -5.77
C ILE A 94 -3.10 12.91 -7.14
N TRP A 95 -4.28 12.31 -7.28
CA TRP A 95 -5.05 12.41 -8.51
C TRP A 95 -5.43 13.86 -8.87
N GLU A 96 -5.81 14.67 -7.88
CA GLU A 96 -6.07 16.10 -8.09
C GLU A 96 -4.80 16.84 -8.54
N MET A 97 -3.66 16.58 -7.89
CA MET A 97 -2.37 17.18 -8.29
C MET A 97 -2.00 16.82 -9.73
N ILE A 98 -2.15 15.55 -10.13
CA ILE A 98 -1.93 15.08 -11.50
C ILE A 98 -2.84 15.83 -12.47
N THR A 99 -4.11 16.03 -12.11
CA THR A 99 -5.10 16.71 -12.95
C THR A 99 -4.74 18.19 -13.17
N ILE A 100 -4.18 18.86 -12.16
CA ILE A 100 -3.68 20.23 -12.27
C ILE A 100 -2.49 20.31 -13.23
N VAL A 101 -1.49 19.44 -13.05
CA VAL A 101 -0.28 19.44 -13.90
C VAL A 101 -0.59 19.09 -15.36
N LYS A 102 -1.63 18.29 -15.61
CA LYS A 102 -2.07 17.93 -16.97
C LYS A 102 -2.87 19.02 -17.69
N LYS A 103 -3.40 20.04 -17.01
CA LYS A 103 -4.14 21.11 -17.70
C LYS A 103 -3.14 21.95 -18.51
N PRO A 104 -3.33 22.11 -19.84
CA PRO A 104 -2.54 23.09 -20.59
C PRO A 104 -2.84 24.48 -20.03
N GLY A 105 -1.78 25.26 -19.79
CA GLY A 105 -1.86 26.69 -19.48
C GLY A 105 -2.33 27.51 -20.66
#